data_AF-A0A2C9LB68-F1
#
_entry.id   AF-A0A2C9LB68-F1
#
_cell.length_a   1.000
_cell.length_b   1.000
_cell.length_c   1.000
_cell.angle_alpha   90.00
_cell.angle_beta   90.00
_cell.angle_gamma   90.00
#
_symmetry.space_group_name_H-M   'P 1'
#
loop_
_entity.id
_entity.type
_entity.pdbx_description
1 polymer ?
#
loop_
_entity_poly.entity_id
_entity_poly.type
_entity_poly.pdbx_seq_one_letter_code
_entity_poly.pdbx_strand_id
1 'polypeptide(L)'
;MTGVATFLMSTVGVRLPIFQGPASSYMVPLISLMTLEEWKCPEPFQYWDESANRSVWMANIGNETVPMKDVITDKILKLSGSLMIAGFLHTLIGLTGFVGVIIRYVGPVTVVPTVILVGLEIKTVAVKFSETNWTVAIITAGSALVFSLFLANRKTPIPFWTKKKGFHIFWYPFHQVFSVSTG
;
A
#
# COMPACT_ATOMS: atom_id res chain seq x y z
N MET A 1 -4.90 -4.59 -11.43
CA MET A 1 -5.60 -5.60 -10.59
C MET A 1 -6.52 -4.95 -9.56
N THR A 2 -6.01 -4.05 -8.71
CA THR A 2 -6.77 -3.33 -7.66
C THR A 2 -8.03 -2.59 -8.15
N GLY A 3 -7.98 -1.95 -9.32
CA GLY A 3 -9.14 -1.28 -9.91
C GLY A 3 -10.28 -2.24 -10.28
N VAL A 4 -9.96 -3.41 -10.84
CA VAL A 4 -10.95 -4.45 -11.18
C VAL A 4 -11.57 -5.05 -9.92
N ALA A 5 -10.73 -5.32 -8.90
CA ALA A 5 -11.19 -5.86 -7.63
C ALA A 5 -12.08 -4.87 -6.86
N THR A 6 -11.72 -3.57 -6.87
CA THR A 6 -12.55 -2.48 -6.33
C THR A 6 -13.89 -2.38 -7.07
N PHE A 7 -13.87 -2.43 -8.40
CA PHE A 7 -15.09 -2.41 -9.21
C PHE A 7 -15.99 -3.61 -8.91
N LEU A 8 -15.43 -4.81 -8.84
CA LEU A 8 -16.16 -6.03 -8.51
C LEU A 8 -16.73 -5.98 -7.08
N MET A 9 -15.98 -5.46 -6.12
CA MET A 9 -16.45 -5.28 -4.73
C MET A 9 -17.61 -4.28 -4.64
N SER A 10 -17.57 -3.20 -5.43
CA SER A 10 -18.66 -2.21 -5.48
C SER A 10 -19.92 -2.70 -6.19
N THR A 11 -19.78 -3.59 -7.18
CA THR A 11 -20.91 -4.06 -8.02
C THR A 11 -21.57 -5.33 -7.48
N VAL A 12 -20.78 -6.33 -7.12
CA VAL A 12 -21.23 -7.66 -6.67
C VAL A 12 -21.08 -7.85 -5.15
N GLY A 13 -20.13 -7.16 -4.53
CA GLY A 13 -19.82 -7.28 -3.10
C GLY A 13 -20.72 -6.44 -2.19
N VAL A 14 -20.08 -5.73 -1.25
CA VAL A 14 -20.75 -5.06 -0.11
C VAL A 14 -21.52 -3.78 -0.52
N ARG A 15 -21.55 -3.43 -1.82
CA ARG A 15 -22.14 -2.20 -2.39
C ARG A 15 -21.62 -0.88 -1.78
N LEU A 16 -20.64 -0.95 -0.87
CA LEU A 16 -19.92 0.20 -0.37
C LEU A 16 -18.63 0.41 -1.20
N PRO A 17 -18.30 1.66 -1.55
CA PRO A 17 -17.07 1.99 -2.26
C PRO A 17 -15.87 1.81 -1.32
N ILE A 18 -15.22 0.65 -1.37
CA ILE A 18 -14.00 0.35 -0.62
C ILE A 18 -12.84 0.29 -1.60
N PHE A 19 -11.85 1.18 -1.42
CA PHE A 19 -10.64 1.17 -2.23
C PHE A 19 -9.74 -0.01 -1.83
N GLN A 20 -9.65 -1.02 -2.69
CA GLN A 20 -8.74 -2.14 -2.47
C GLN A 20 -7.34 -1.79 -2.97
N GLY A 21 -6.48 -1.36 -2.05
CA GLY A 21 -5.05 -1.16 -2.31
C GLY A 21 -4.21 -2.40 -1.95
N PRO A 22 -2.90 -2.40 -2.27
CA PRO A 22 -1.98 -3.33 -1.65
C PRO A 22 -2.05 -3.17 -0.12
N ALA A 23 -2.25 -4.27 0.60
CA ALA A 23 -2.41 -4.22 2.04
C ALA A 23 -1.08 -3.92 2.73
N SER A 24 -0.99 -2.74 3.34
CA SER A 24 0.18 -2.28 4.09
C SER A 24 0.51 -3.19 5.28
N SER A 25 -0.46 -3.93 5.79
CA SER A 25 -0.28 -4.93 6.86
C SER A 25 0.69 -6.05 6.49
N TYR A 26 0.90 -6.34 5.21
CA TYR A 26 1.91 -7.33 4.77
C TYR A 26 3.33 -6.77 4.74
N MET A 27 3.52 -5.45 4.85
CA MET A 27 4.86 -4.86 4.87
C MET A 27 5.63 -5.26 6.13
N VAL A 28 4.95 -5.31 7.28
CA VAL A 28 5.56 -5.67 8.57
C VAL A 28 6.16 -7.08 8.53
N PRO A 29 5.39 -8.14 8.21
CA PRO A 29 5.96 -9.49 8.10
C PRO A 29 6.97 -9.62 6.96
N LEU A 30 6.88 -8.79 5.90
CA LEU A 30 7.90 -8.79 4.85
C LEU A 30 9.23 -8.22 5.33
N ILE A 31 9.20 -7.12 6.11
CA ILE A 31 10.40 -6.53 6.71
C ILE A 31 11.04 -7.51 7.69
N SER A 32 10.24 -8.17 8.53
CA SER A 32 10.78 -9.20 9.44
C SER A 32 11.34 -10.39 8.67
N LEU A 33 10.69 -10.84 7.59
CA LEU A 33 11.19 -11.91 6.75
C LEU A 33 12.55 -11.57 6.13
N MET A 34 12.77 -10.33 5.69
CA MET A 34 14.06 -9.89 5.15
C MET A 34 15.22 -9.93 6.15
N THR A 35 14.93 -10.00 7.46
CA THR A 35 15.97 -10.12 8.49
C THR A 35 16.52 -11.54 8.64
N LEU A 36 15.77 -12.56 8.20
CA LEU A 36 16.20 -13.96 8.24
C LEU A 36 17.34 -14.22 7.25
N GLU A 37 18.31 -15.03 7.68
CA GLU A 37 19.50 -15.36 6.88
C GLU A 37 19.16 -16.03 5.54
N GLU A 38 18.13 -16.88 5.51
CA GLU A 38 17.64 -17.53 4.29
C GLU A 38 17.03 -16.53 3.28
N TRP A 39 16.47 -15.43 3.79
CA TRP A 39 15.74 -14.46 2.97
C TRP A 39 16.58 -13.25 2.59
N LYS A 40 17.73 -13.02 3.23
CA LYS A 40 18.69 -11.99 2.84
C LYS A 40 19.06 -12.10 1.36
N CYS A 41 19.13 -10.94 0.71
CA CYS A 41 19.63 -10.86 -0.65
C CYS A 41 21.17 -10.93 -0.61
N PRO A 42 21.80 -11.79 -1.42
CA PRO A 42 23.26 -11.81 -1.59
C PRO A 42 23.76 -10.49 -2.19
N GLU A 43 25.02 -10.16 -1.91
CA GLU A 43 25.66 -8.94 -2.42
C GLU A 43 25.81 -9.00 -3.95
N PRO A 44 25.29 -8.01 -4.70
CA PRO A 44 25.35 -8.01 -6.14
C PRO A 44 26.73 -7.55 -6.64
N PHE A 45 27.31 -8.29 -7.58
CA PHE A 45 28.54 -7.90 -8.28
C PHE A 45 28.29 -7.78 -9.79
N GLN A 46 29.07 -6.92 -10.45
CA GLN A 46 28.99 -6.74 -11.90
C GLN A 46 29.89 -7.76 -12.58
N TYR A 47 29.30 -8.57 -13.45
CA TYR A 47 30.01 -9.49 -14.32
C TYR A 47 29.82 -9.04 -15.77
N TRP A 48 30.91 -9.08 -16.54
CA TRP A 48 30.85 -8.80 -17.96
C TRP A 48 30.51 -10.09 -18.71
N ASP A 49 29.32 -10.14 -19.27
CA ASP A 49 28.90 -11.27 -20.08
C ASP A 49 29.32 -11.02 -21.53
N GLU A 50 30.36 -11.75 -21.96
CA GLU A 50 30.93 -11.66 -23.30
C GLU A 50 29.90 -12.05 -24.37
N SER A 51 28.96 -12.94 -24.05
CA SER A 51 27.94 -13.42 -24.98
C SER A 51 26.86 -12.37 -25.28
N ALA A 52 26.51 -11.55 -24.28
CA ALA A 52 25.48 -10.52 -24.37
C ALA A 52 26.04 -9.11 -24.61
N ASN A 53 27.38 -8.95 -24.60
CA ASN A 53 28.11 -7.68 -24.69
C ASN A 53 27.54 -6.62 -23.73
N ARG A 54 27.19 -7.03 -22.50
CA ARG A 54 26.57 -6.18 -21.48
C ARG A 54 27.06 -6.60 -20.09
N SER A 55 27.12 -5.64 -19.16
CA SER A 55 27.32 -5.95 -17.75
C SER A 55 26.00 -6.42 -17.12
N VAL A 56 26.05 -7.57 -16.45
CA VAL A 56 24.92 -8.18 -15.76
C VAL A 56 25.22 -8.24 -14.28
N TRP A 57 24.20 -8.01 -13.46
CA TRP A 57 24.30 -8.16 -12.01
C TRP A 57 24.16 -9.64 -11.63
N MET A 58 25.19 -10.19 -11.03
CA MET A 58 25.25 -11.56 -10.53
C MET A 58 25.36 -11.55 -9.01
N ALA A 59 25.03 -12.69 -8.41
CA ALA A 59 25.11 -12.92 -6.98
C ALA A 59 25.77 -14.28 -6.72
N ASN A 60 26.53 -14.36 -5.63
CA ASN A 60 27.14 -15.61 -5.21
C ASN A 60 26.21 -16.31 -4.20
N ILE A 61 25.79 -17.54 -4.52
CA ILE A 61 24.97 -18.37 -3.63
C ILE A 61 25.76 -19.64 -3.35
N GLY A 62 26.42 -19.69 -2.20
CA GLY A 62 27.35 -20.77 -1.88
C GLY A 62 28.57 -20.74 -2.82
N ASN A 63 28.70 -21.78 -3.64
CA ASN A 63 29.80 -21.92 -4.61
C ASN A 63 29.37 -21.60 -6.06
N GLU A 64 28.12 -21.22 -6.28
CA GLU A 64 27.56 -20.98 -7.61
C GLU A 64 27.28 -19.49 -7.85
N THR A 65 27.66 -19.01 -9.04
CA THR A 65 27.34 -17.65 -9.50
C THR A 65 26.07 -17.67 -10.33
N VAL A 66 25.03 -17.02 -9.83
CA VAL A 66 23.72 -16.95 -10.50
C VAL A 66 23.36 -15.50 -10.84
N PRO A 67 22.58 -15.26 -11.91
CA PRO A 67 22.09 -13.93 -12.21
C PRO A 67 21.14 -13.45 -11.12
N MET A 68 21.32 -12.20 -10.66
CA MET A 68 20.53 -11.62 -9.58
C MET A 68 19.03 -11.60 -9.89
N LYS A 69 18.67 -11.51 -11.17
CA LYS A 69 17.27 -11.53 -11.63
C LYS A 69 16.55 -12.81 -11.23
N ASP A 70 17.21 -13.97 -11.32
CA ASP A 70 16.57 -15.25 -11.04
C ASP A 70 16.34 -15.43 -9.54
N VAL A 71 17.28 -14.98 -8.72
CA VAL A 71 17.17 -14.97 -7.24
C VAL A 71 15.98 -14.13 -6.77
N ILE A 72 15.87 -12.91 -7.32
CA ILE A 72 14.77 -12.00 -6.98
C ILE A 72 13.44 -12.58 -7.46
N THR A 73 13.40 -13.09 -8.70
CA THR A 73 12.18 -13.65 -9.29
C THR A 73 11.69 -14.87 -8.52
N ASP A 74 12.58 -15.76 -8.09
CA ASP A 74 12.25 -16.92 -7.25
C ASP A 74 11.65 -16.49 -5.89
N LYS A 75 12.28 -15.54 -5.19
CA LYS A 75 11.76 -15.03 -3.90
C LYS A 75 10.40 -14.37 -4.07
N ILE A 76 10.20 -13.55 -5.12
CA ILE A 76 8.90 -12.91 -5.41
C ILE A 76 7.84 -13.95 -5.77
N LEU A 77 8.18 -14.98 -6.54
CA LEU A 77 7.25 -16.04 -6.91
C LEU A 77 6.80 -16.84 -5.69
N LYS A 78 7.72 -17.20 -4.80
CA LYS A 78 7.43 -17.87 -3.51
C LYS A 78 6.50 -17.03 -2.63
N LEU A 79 6.77 -15.73 -2.51
CA LEU A 79 5.92 -14.80 -1.76
C LEU A 79 4.52 -14.65 -2.37
N SER A 80 4.44 -14.51 -3.69
CA SER A 80 3.17 -14.41 -4.42
C SER A 80 2.33 -15.67 -4.28
N GLY A 81 2.96 -16.85 -4.37
CA GLY A 81 2.30 -18.15 -4.15
C GLY A 81 1.76 -18.28 -2.71
N SER A 82 2.54 -17.87 -1.72
CA SER A 82 2.08 -17.83 -0.32
C SER A 82 0.87 -16.90 -0.14
N LEU A 83 0.87 -15.73 -0.79
CA LEU A 83 -0.24 -14.77 -0.74
C LEU A 83 -1.50 -15.32 -1.44
N MET A 84 -1.36 -16.08 -2.52
CA MET A 84 -2.49 -16.75 -3.18
C MET A 84 -3.15 -17.77 -2.24
N ILE A 85 -2.36 -18.60 -1.56
CA ILE A 85 -2.88 -19.59 -0.60
C ILE A 85 -3.54 -18.88 0.59
N ALA A 86 -2.91 -17.82 1.12
CA ALA A 86 -3.48 -17.00 2.17
C ALA A 86 -4.83 -16.38 1.76
N GLY A 87 -4.95 -15.87 0.53
CA GLY A 87 -6.21 -15.34 -0.02
C GLY A 87 -7.31 -16.40 -0.18
N PHE A 88 -6.93 -17.61 -0.59
CA PHE A 88 -7.86 -18.73 -0.67
C PHE A 88 -8.40 -19.13 0.71
N LEU A 89 -7.51 -19.28 1.70
CA LEU A 89 -7.89 -19.55 3.08
C LEU A 89 -8.75 -18.42 3.66
N HIS A 90 -8.41 -17.16 3.39
CA HIS A 90 -9.22 -16.01 3.81
C HIS A 90 -10.63 -16.07 3.23
N THR A 91 -10.77 -16.48 1.96
CA THR A 91 -12.08 -16.66 1.32
C THR A 91 -12.89 -17.77 1.98
N LEU A 92 -12.27 -18.92 2.30
CA LEU A 92 -12.93 -20.01 3.03
C LEU A 92 -13.38 -19.57 4.44
N ILE A 93 -12.53 -18.85 5.17
CA ILE A 93 -12.86 -18.29 6.49
C ILE A 93 -13.99 -17.26 6.39
N GLY A 94 -14.01 -16.47 5.32
CA GLY A 94 -15.10 -15.53 5.02
C GLY A 94 -16.43 -16.25 4.74
N LEU A 95 -16.41 -17.30 3.92
CA LEU A 95 -17.60 -18.10 3.57
C LEU A 95 -18.18 -18.87 4.76
N THR A 96 -17.32 -19.35 5.67
CA THR A 96 -17.76 -20.06 6.89
C THR A 96 -18.36 -19.13 7.95
N GLY A 97 -18.29 -17.80 7.76
CA GLY A 97 -18.84 -16.82 8.71
C GLY A 97 -18.07 -16.70 10.02
N PHE A 98 -16.91 -17.36 10.14
CA PHE A 98 -16.09 -17.38 11.36
C PHE A 98 -15.62 -15.98 11.78
N VAL A 99 -15.38 -15.10 10.79
CA VAL A 99 -15.00 -13.70 11.01
C VAL A 99 -16.00 -12.96 11.90
N GLY A 100 -17.30 -13.23 11.77
CA GLY A 100 -18.34 -12.58 12.57
C GLY A 100 -18.27 -12.94 14.07
N VAL A 101 -17.81 -14.15 14.38
CA VAL A 101 -17.61 -14.58 15.78
C VAL A 101 -16.38 -13.89 16.38
N ILE A 102 -15.29 -13.76 15.63
CA ILE A 102 -14.06 -13.10 16.08
C ILE A 102 -14.29 -11.61 16.32
N ILE A 103 -15.04 -10.92 15.46
CA ILE A 103 -15.30 -9.48 15.57
C ILE A 103 -15.97 -9.12 16.91
N ARG A 104 -16.71 -10.04 17.54
CA ARG A 104 -17.29 -9.82 18.88
C ARG A 104 -16.25 -9.68 19.99
N TYR A 105 -15.04 -10.20 19.80
CA TYR A 105 -13.93 -10.11 20.75
C TYR A 105 -12.98 -8.94 20.45
N VAL A 106 -13.05 -8.37 19.24
CA VAL A 106 -12.15 -7.29 18.80
C VAL A 106 -12.81 -5.94 19.08
N GLY A 107 -12.39 -5.31 20.18
CA GLY A 107 -12.87 -3.98 20.56
C GLY A 107 -12.07 -2.84 19.93
N PRO A 108 -12.60 -1.60 19.92
CA PRO A 108 -11.85 -0.42 19.46
C PRO A 108 -10.54 -0.22 20.25
N VAL A 109 -10.53 -0.62 21.53
CA VAL A 109 -9.35 -0.56 22.41
C VAL A 109 -8.18 -1.39 21.89
N THR A 110 -8.41 -2.48 21.14
CA THR A 110 -7.36 -3.31 20.54
C THR A 110 -7.05 -2.94 19.09
N VAL A 111 -8.01 -2.35 18.36
CA VAL A 111 -7.83 -1.97 16.95
C VAL A 111 -6.97 -0.71 16.81
N VAL A 112 -7.19 0.30 17.64
CA VAL A 112 -6.40 1.54 17.61
C VAL A 112 -4.90 1.28 17.78
N PRO A 113 -4.43 0.57 18.82
CA PRO A 113 -3.00 0.33 19.00
C PRO A 113 -2.39 -0.54 17.90
N THR A 114 -3.14 -1.49 17.32
CA THR A 114 -2.63 -2.32 16.22
C THR A 114 -2.46 -1.51 14.93
N VAL A 115 -3.39 -0.59 14.61
CA VAL A 115 -3.24 0.31 13.46
C VAL A 115 -2.07 1.28 13.65
N ILE A 116 -1.88 1.83 14.85
CA ILE A 116 -0.73 2.67 15.17
C ILE A 116 0.57 1.87 15.00
N LEU A 117 0.63 0.63 15.50
CA LEU A 117 1.81 -0.23 15.36
C LEU A 117 2.14 -0.49 13.87
N VAL A 118 1.16 -0.87 13.05
CA VAL A 118 1.36 -1.04 11.60
C VAL A 118 1.89 0.24 10.96
N GLY A 119 1.36 1.41 11.35
CA GLY A 119 1.87 2.70 10.88
C GLY A 119 3.31 2.97 11.29
N LEU A 120 3.69 2.60 12.52
CA LEU A 120 5.05 2.76 13.04
C LEU A 120 6.07 1.88 12.31
N GLU A 121 5.71 0.69 11.87
CA GLU A 121 6.63 -0.20 11.13
C GLU A 121 6.95 0.37 9.73
N ILE A 122 5.93 0.92 9.05
CA ILE A 122 6.07 1.50 7.71
C ILE A 122 6.95 2.76 7.72
N LYS A 123 7.10 3.42 8.88
CA LYS A 123 7.90 4.66 9.01
C LYS A 123 9.33 4.48 8.52
N THR A 124 9.94 3.31 8.72
CA THR A 124 11.34 3.07 8.37
C THR A 124 11.56 3.15 6.86
N VAL A 125 10.65 2.54 6.10
CA VAL A 125 10.63 2.59 4.65
C VAL A 125 10.29 4.00 4.16
N ALA A 126 9.28 4.64 4.76
CA ALA A 126 8.86 6.00 4.38
C ALA A 126 9.98 7.03 4.60
N VAL A 127 10.69 6.96 5.71
CA VAL A 127 11.83 7.85 6.03
C VAL A 127 12.97 7.64 5.03
N LYS A 128 13.33 6.40 4.71
CA LYS A 128 14.37 6.10 3.70
C LYS A 128 14.06 6.72 2.33
N PHE A 129 12.80 6.71 1.90
CA PHE A 129 12.39 7.39 0.68
C PHE A 129 12.42 8.91 0.82
N SER A 130 12.02 9.44 1.99
CA SER A 130 12.01 10.86 2.29
C SER A 130 13.41 11.47 2.41
N GLU A 131 14.42 10.71 2.85
CA GLU A 131 15.81 11.17 2.97
C GLU A 131 16.39 11.61 1.62
N THR A 132 16.01 10.92 0.55
CA THR A 132 16.45 11.25 -0.82
C THR A 132 16.08 12.68 -1.23
N ASN A 133 14.89 13.17 -0.82
CA ASN A 133 14.36 14.49 -1.19
C ASN A 133 13.52 15.10 -0.05
N TRP A 134 14.18 15.39 1.07
CA TRP A 134 13.51 15.85 2.30
C TRP A 134 12.66 17.12 2.11
N THR A 135 13.10 18.06 1.28
CA THR A 135 12.35 19.30 0.97
C THR A 135 11.01 19.01 0.30
N VAL A 136 10.99 18.13 -0.69
CA VAL A 136 9.77 17.77 -1.42
C VAL A 136 8.80 17.07 -0.47
N ALA A 137 9.30 16.16 0.37
CA ALA A 137 8.49 15.47 1.37
C ALA A 137 7.83 16.44 2.36
N ILE A 138 8.57 17.42 2.89
CA ILE A 138 8.03 18.43 3.81
C ILE A 138 6.98 19.30 3.13
N ILE A 139 7.22 19.75 1.90
CA ILE A 139 6.25 20.55 1.14
C ILE A 139 4.97 19.76 0.90
N THR A 140 5.07 18.49 0.50
CA THR A 140 3.90 17.62 0.28
C THR A 140 3.15 17.36 1.59
N ALA A 141 3.83 17.05 2.69
CA ALA A 141 3.21 16.82 3.99
C ALA A 141 2.55 18.09 4.55
N GLY A 142 3.22 19.24 4.44
CA GLY A 142 2.68 20.53 4.82
C GLY A 142 1.44 20.90 4.01
N SER A 143 1.47 20.70 2.70
CA SER A 143 0.31 20.92 1.82
C SER A 143 -0.86 20.01 2.19
N ALA A 144 -0.61 18.72 2.44
CA ALA A 144 -1.63 17.79 2.90
C ALA A 144 -2.23 18.19 4.26
N LEU A 145 -1.40 18.64 5.21
CA LEU A 145 -1.87 19.14 6.51
C LEU A 145 -2.67 20.44 6.38
N VAL A 146 -2.22 21.37 5.54
CA VAL A 146 -2.95 22.62 5.27
C VAL A 146 -4.31 22.31 4.63
N PHE A 147 -4.36 21.44 3.63
CA PHE A 147 -5.63 21.02 3.05
C PHE A 147 -6.50 20.21 4.03
N SER A 148 -5.90 19.38 4.88
CA SER A 148 -6.67 18.58 5.85
C SER A 148 -7.19 19.42 7.01
N LEU A 149 -6.43 20.39 7.53
CA LEU A 149 -6.77 21.18 8.72
C LEU A 149 -7.46 22.51 8.39
N PHE A 150 -6.98 23.23 7.37
CA PHE A 150 -7.48 24.57 7.03
C PHE A 150 -8.77 24.51 6.19
N LEU A 151 -8.87 23.54 5.28
CA LEU A 151 -10.08 23.33 4.47
C LEU A 151 -11.15 22.50 5.19
N ALA A 152 -10.81 21.73 6.24
CA ALA A 152 -11.83 21.05 7.05
C ALA A 152 -12.76 22.04 7.78
N ASN A 153 -12.27 23.24 8.09
CA ASN A 153 -13.02 24.24 8.86
C ASN A 153 -13.61 25.37 7.99
N ARG A 154 -13.41 25.34 6.66
CA ARG A 154 -13.89 26.38 5.74
C ARG A 154 -14.61 25.78 4.54
N LYS A 155 -15.81 26.28 4.23
CA LYS A 155 -16.51 25.96 2.96
C LYS A 155 -15.57 26.32 1.82
N THR A 156 -15.16 25.37 0.99
CA THR A 156 -14.26 25.64 -0.13
C THR A 156 -15.01 26.34 -1.25
N PRO A 157 -14.54 27.52 -1.71
CA PRO A 157 -15.02 28.10 -2.96
C PRO A 157 -14.46 27.25 -4.11
N ILE A 158 -15.30 26.44 -4.75
CA ILE A 158 -14.90 25.70 -5.95
C ILE A 158 -15.20 26.60 -7.15
N PRO A 159 -14.18 27.09 -7.88
CA PRO A 159 -14.42 27.81 -9.13
C PRO A 159 -14.94 26.83 -10.17
N PHE A 160 -16.20 26.98 -10.58
CA PHE A 160 -16.81 26.19 -11.63
C PHE A 160 -17.02 27.06 -12.87
N TRP A 161 -16.58 26.58 -14.03
CA TRP A 161 -16.82 27.26 -15.30
C TRP A 161 -17.95 26.53 -16.03
N THR A 162 -19.06 27.22 -16.32
CA THR A 162 -20.14 26.69 -17.17
C THR A 162 -20.41 27.62 -18.34
N LYS A 163 -20.59 27.04 -19.53
CA LYS A 163 -20.77 27.76 -20.81
C LYS A 163 -21.96 28.74 -20.82
N LYS A 164 -22.94 28.58 -19.92
CA LYS A 164 -24.14 29.43 -19.82
C LYS A 164 -24.05 30.58 -18.79
N LYS A 165 -23.11 30.52 -17.84
CA LYS A 165 -23.03 31.46 -16.70
C LYS A 165 -21.61 32.01 -16.42
N GLY A 166 -20.63 31.71 -17.28
CA GLY A 166 -19.24 32.15 -17.08
C GLY A 166 -18.56 31.45 -15.91
N PHE A 167 -17.69 32.18 -15.19
CA PHE A 167 -16.97 31.73 -13.99
C PHE A 167 -17.85 31.98 -12.75
N HIS A 168 -18.30 30.93 -12.08
CA HIS A 168 -19.11 31.03 -10.86
C HIS A 168 -18.46 30.24 -9.74
N ILE A 169 -18.29 30.92 -8.61
CA ILE A 169 -17.72 30.34 -7.39
C ILE A 169 -18.88 29.71 -6.64
N PHE A 170 -18.92 28.37 -6.61
CA PHE A 170 -19.90 27.62 -5.84
C PHE A 170 -19.28 27.15 -4.53
N TRP A 171 -19.92 27.49 -3.42
CA TRP A 171 -19.46 27.12 -2.08
C TRP A 171 -20.06 25.75 -1.73
N TYR A 172 -19.27 24.69 -1.86
CA TYR A 172 -19.72 23.32 -1.57
C TYR A 172 -18.86 22.70 -0.47
N PRO A 173 -19.46 22.15 0.60
CA PRO A 173 -18.73 21.46 1.67
C PRO A 173 -18.38 20.04 1.21
N PHE A 174 -17.35 19.91 0.36
CA PHE A 174 -16.91 18.62 -0.22
C PHE A 174 -16.49 17.59 0.86
N HIS A 175 -16.10 18.05 2.05
CA HIS A 175 -15.70 17.16 3.16
C HIS A 175 -16.90 16.57 3.94
N GLN A 176 -18.06 17.22 3.95
CA GLN A 176 -19.26 16.71 4.64
C GLN A 176 -19.93 15.56 3.88
N VAL A 177 -19.91 15.58 2.54
CA VAL A 177 -20.42 14.47 1.73
C VAL A 177 -19.53 13.21 1.82
N PHE A 178 -18.23 13.37 2.04
CA PHE A 178 -17.32 12.24 2.27
C PHE A 178 -17.53 11.60 3.65
N SER A 179 -17.79 12.42 4.68
CA SER A 179 -18.15 11.93 6.02
C SER A 179 -19.56 11.32 6.09
N VAL A 180 -20.52 11.77 5.28
CA VAL A 180 -21.88 11.20 5.20
C VAL A 180 -21.93 9.87 4.45
N SER A 181 -21.00 9.61 3.52
CA SER A 181 -20.91 8.32 2.81
C SER A 181 -20.17 7.23 3.59
N THR A 182 -19.60 7.55 4.75
CA THR A 182 -18.84 6.62 5.62
C THR A 182 -19.51 6.37 6.98
N GLY A 183 -20.71 6.92 7.21
CA GLY A 183 -21.52 6.69 8.42
C GLY A 183 -22.70 5.77 8.16
#